data_AF-A0A183V7P8-F1
#
_entry.id   AF-A0A183V7P8-F1
#
_cell.length_a   1.000
_cell.length_b   1.000
_cell.length_c   1.000
_cell.angle_alpha   90.00
_cell.angle_beta   90.00
_cell.angle_gamma   90.00
#
_symmetry.space_group_name_H-M   'P 1'
#
loop_
_entity.id
_entity.type
_entity.pdbx_description
1 polymer ?
#
loop_
_entity_poly.entity_id
_entity_poly.type
_entity_poly.pdbx_seq_one_letter_code
_entity_poly.pdbx_strand_id
1 'polypeptide(L)'
;MEREPLISLIEKIVKRLASEIVTPKYVKRAVYGATAHKLPADKMERVVRESSEEFERAVIAKVEAKVDRLIEIIRDSDPNAQGWRPSGIPRKDISGHARLALLEHVKRLEEIKKNRLDELEEKKAYVNRLKEQIKELDDGSFSILTANTVQN
;
A
#
# COMPACT_ATOMS: atom_id res chain seq x y z
N MET A 1 21.27 -8.47 8.62
CA MET A 1 21.54 -7.10 9.08
C MET A 1 21.49 -7.13 10.59
N GLU A 2 22.56 -6.73 11.26
CA GLU A 2 22.63 -6.79 12.72
C GLU A 2 22.07 -5.48 13.30
N ARG A 3 20.93 -5.57 13.99
CA ARG A 3 20.20 -4.44 14.58
C ARG A 3 21.05 -3.69 15.61
N GLU A 4 21.61 -4.43 16.57
CA GLU A 4 22.31 -3.86 17.73
C GLU A 4 23.58 -3.07 17.38
N PRO A 5 24.47 -3.54 16.48
CA PRO A 5 25.63 -2.75 16.07
C PRO A 5 25.25 -1.43 15.39
N LEU A 6 24.17 -1.41 14.60
CA LEU A 6 23.68 -0.20 13.94
C LEU A 6 23.15 0.80 14.96
N ILE A 7 22.30 0.36 15.89
CA ILE A 7 21.79 1.21 16.96
C ILE A 7 22.94 1.77 17.81
N SER A 8 23.89 0.94 18.22
CA SER A 8 25.06 1.38 19.01
C SER A 8 25.90 2.44 18.29
N LEU A 9 26.12 2.32 16.98
CA LEU A 9 26.81 3.34 16.19
C LEU A 9 26.02 4.66 16.19
N ILE A 10 24.71 4.58 16.03
CA ILE A 10 23.81 5.74 16.00
C ILE A 10 23.80 6.42 17.37
N GLU A 11 23.71 5.67 18.47
CA GLU A 11 23.80 6.22 19.82
C GLU A 11 25.09 7.03 20.02
N LYS A 12 26.24 6.53 19.56
CA LYS A 12 27.52 7.24 19.65
C LYS A 12 27.50 8.55 18.85
N ILE A 13 26.93 8.53 17.64
CA ILE A 13 26.80 9.73 16.79
C ILE A 13 25.85 10.74 17.44
N VAL A 14 24.70 10.29 17.95
CA VAL A 14 23.71 11.16 18.60
C VAL A 14 24.27 11.79 19.86
N LYS A 15 24.97 11.03 20.72
CA LYS A 15 25.66 11.57 21.90
C LYS A 15 26.68 12.65 21.55
N ARG A 16 27.45 12.43 20.49
CA ARG A 16 28.40 13.42 19.99
C ARG A 16 27.69 14.67 19.45
N LEU A 17 26.63 14.49 18.67
CA LEU A 17 25.85 15.63 18.17
C LEU A 17 25.18 16.40 19.30
N ALA A 18 24.64 15.72 20.30
CA ALA A 18 24.02 16.31 21.47
C ALA A 18 25.00 17.22 22.22
N SER A 19 26.24 16.78 22.43
CA SER A 19 27.26 17.60 23.09
C SER A 19 27.72 18.81 22.26
N GLU A 20 27.65 18.72 20.93
CA GLU A 20 27.98 19.82 20.01
C GLU A 20 26.86 20.87 19.90
N ILE A 21 25.59 20.45 19.96
CA ILE A 21 24.43 21.34 19.75
C ILE A 21 23.78 21.81 21.06
N VAL A 22 23.69 20.96 22.09
CA VAL A 22 23.06 21.25 23.39
C VAL A 22 24.09 21.85 24.33
N THR A 23 24.72 22.95 23.91
CA THR A 23 25.71 23.65 24.74
C THR A 23 25.04 24.71 25.63
N PRO A 24 25.64 25.05 26.79
CA PRO A 24 25.11 26.10 27.66
C PRO A 24 24.88 27.44 26.95
N LYS A 25 25.69 27.77 25.94
CA LYS A 25 25.55 29.00 25.14
C LYS A 25 24.22 29.04 24.39
N TYR A 26 23.88 27.97 23.68
CA TYR A 26 22.66 27.90 22.88
C TYR A 26 21.42 27.71 23.76
N VAL A 27 21.50 26.84 24.76
CA VAL A 27 20.41 26.61 25.72
C VAL A 27 20.08 27.90 26.48
N LYS A 28 21.09 28.63 26.96
CA LYS A 28 20.88 29.93 27.63
C LYS A 28 20.18 30.94 26.73
N ARG A 29 20.55 31.00 25.45
CA ARG A 29 19.91 31.90 24.48
C ARG A 29 18.45 31.51 24.25
N ALA A 30 18.15 30.22 24.12
CA ALA A 30 16.79 29.72 23.93
C ALA A 30 15.92 29.97 25.17
N VAL A 31 16.41 29.64 26.37
CA VAL A 31 15.71 29.85 27.64
C VAL A 31 15.44 31.33 27.87
N TYR A 32 16.42 32.21 27.68
CA TYR A 32 16.22 33.65 27.83
C TYR A 32 15.23 34.17 26.79
N GLY A 33 15.31 33.72 25.54
CA GLY A 33 14.34 34.09 24.49
C GLY A 33 12.91 33.66 24.82
N ALA A 34 12.72 32.49 25.41
CA ALA A 34 11.40 31.96 25.75
C ALA A 34 10.82 32.53 27.05
N THR A 35 11.67 32.80 28.05
CA THR A 35 11.22 33.18 29.39
C THR A 35 11.48 34.63 29.75
N ALA A 36 12.35 35.34 29.03
CA ALA A 36 12.90 36.65 29.39
C ALA A 36 13.68 36.69 30.72
N HIS A 37 13.96 35.54 31.35
CA HIS A 37 14.64 35.46 32.63
C HIS A 37 16.03 34.84 32.49
N LYS A 38 16.99 35.35 33.27
CA LYS A 38 18.31 34.72 33.41
C LYS A 38 18.22 33.68 34.52
N LEU A 39 18.55 32.43 34.20
CA LEU A 39 18.67 31.39 35.20
C LEU A 39 20.02 31.48 35.94
N PRO A 40 20.03 31.16 37.25
CA PRO A 40 21.24 30.78 37.98
C PRO A 40 22.02 29.65 37.28
N ALA A 41 23.33 29.57 37.54
CA ALA A 41 24.22 28.64 36.85
C ALA A 41 23.87 27.17 37.12
N ASP A 42 23.54 26.82 38.36
CA ASP A 42 23.10 25.48 38.80
C ASP A 42 21.82 25.04 38.07
N LYS A 43 20.86 25.96 37.90
CA LYS A 43 19.63 25.68 37.15
C LYS A 43 19.90 25.55 35.66
N MET A 44 20.80 26.37 35.10
CA MET A 44 21.19 26.27 33.69
C MET A 44 21.87 24.93 33.38
N GLU A 45 22.77 24.48 34.24
CA GLU A 45 23.45 23.19 34.08
C GLU A 45 22.45 22.03 34.07
N ARG A 46 21.47 22.06 34.99
CA ARG A 46 20.38 21.09 35.01
C ARG A 46 19.58 21.09 33.71
N VAL A 47 19.19 22.26 33.21
CA VAL A 47 18.43 22.38 31.96
C VAL A 47 19.23 21.86 30.75
N VAL A 48 20.52 22.16 30.68
CA VAL A 48 21.40 21.67 29.61
C VAL A 48 21.47 20.15 29.63
N ARG A 49 21.69 19.55 30.80
CA ARG A 49 21.73 18.10 30.96
C ARG A 49 20.41 17.44 30.56
N GLU A 50 19.30 17.91 31.13
CA GLU A 50 17.96 17.36 30.83
C GLU A 50 17.61 17.52 29.34
N SER A 51 17.99 18.64 28.72
CA SER A 51 17.78 18.85 27.28
C SER A 51 18.63 17.90 26.43
N SER A 52 19.86 17.59 26.84
CA SER A 52 20.73 16.64 26.13
C SER A 52 20.18 15.23 26.23
N GLU A 53 19.81 14.79 27.44
CA GLU A 53 19.22 13.48 27.68
C GLU A 53 17.89 13.30 26.93
N GLU A 54 17.05 14.33 26.89
CA GLU A 54 15.79 14.31 26.15
C GLU A 54 16.02 14.25 24.64
N PHE A 55 16.95 15.06 24.13
CA PHE A 55 17.33 15.04 22.71
C PHE A 55 17.86 13.65 22.30
N GLU A 56 18.78 13.09 23.08
CA GLU A 56 19.36 11.77 22.83
C GLU A 56 18.26 10.70 22.80
N ARG A 57 17.42 10.63 23.83
CA ARG A 57 16.32 9.65 23.92
C ARG A 57 15.35 9.79 22.76
N ALA A 58 14.92 11.01 22.44
CA ALA A 58 13.94 11.24 21.38
C ALA A 58 14.47 10.88 19.99
N VAL A 59 15.75 11.14 19.71
CA VAL A 59 16.36 10.79 18.43
C VAL A 59 16.58 9.28 18.34
N ILE A 60 17.13 8.64 19.38
CA ILE A 60 17.37 7.19 19.39
C ILE A 60 16.06 6.43 19.19
N ALA A 61 15.01 6.74 19.96
CA ALA A 61 13.73 6.06 19.85
C ALA A 61 13.10 6.16 18.45
N LYS A 62 13.22 7.34 17.79
CA LYS A 62 12.75 7.51 16.41
C LYS A 62 13.53 6.67 15.41
N VAL A 63 14.84 6.55 15.62
CA VAL A 63 15.69 5.78 14.73
C VAL A 63 15.48 4.28 14.93
N GLU A 64 15.37 3.80 16.17
CA GLU A 64 15.00 2.42 16.49
C GLU A 64 13.71 2.01 15.80
N ALA A 65 12.63 2.79 15.97
CA ALA A 65 11.35 2.52 15.31
C ALA A 65 11.46 2.44 13.78
N LYS A 66 12.36 3.24 13.18
CA LYS A 66 12.58 3.23 11.73
C LYS A 66 13.42 2.04 11.27
N VAL A 67 14.42 1.63 12.06
CA VAL A 67 15.20 0.42 11.81
C VAL A 67 14.31 -0.81 11.93
N ASP A 68 13.48 -0.88 12.96
CA ASP A 68 12.55 -1.99 13.19
C ASP A 68 11.57 -2.14 12.01
N ARG A 69 10.99 -1.03 11.54
CA ARG A 69 10.13 -1.02 10.34
C ARG A 69 10.88 -1.49 9.08
N LEU A 70 12.14 -1.11 8.91
CA LEU A 70 12.93 -1.56 7.75
C LEU A 70 13.23 -3.07 7.82
N ILE A 71 13.50 -3.59 9.02
CA ILE A 71 13.69 -5.03 9.23
C ILE A 71 12.40 -5.79 8.90
N GLU A 72 11.25 -5.30 9.33
CA GLU A 72 9.94 -5.88 9.00
C GLU A 72 9.72 -5.92 7.48
N ILE A 73 9.92 -4.79 6.78
CA ILE A 73 9.78 -4.72 5.32
C ILE A 73 10.69 -5.75 4.63
N ILE A 74 11.93 -5.91 5.10
CA ILE A 74 12.88 -6.87 4.54
C ILE A 74 12.45 -8.31 4.84
N ARG A 75 11.93 -8.59 6.03
CA ARG A 75 11.43 -9.93 6.41
C ARG A 75 10.19 -10.33 5.61
N ASP A 76 9.30 -9.39 5.36
CA ASP A 76 8.06 -9.61 4.60
C ASP A 76 8.33 -9.68 3.09
N SER A 77 9.53 -9.30 2.65
CA SER A 77 9.93 -9.40 1.25
C SER A 77 10.38 -10.82 0.91
N ASP A 78 9.91 -11.33 -0.23
CA ASP A 78 10.40 -12.59 -0.79
C ASP A 78 11.91 -12.48 -1.10
N PRO A 79 12.77 -13.29 -0.47
CA PRO A 79 14.23 -13.24 -0.66
C PRO A 79 14.66 -13.58 -2.10
N ASN A 80 13.81 -14.25 -2.87
CA ASN A 80 14.06 -14.61 -4.26
C ASN A 80 13.42 -13.63 -5.25
N ALA A 81 12.68 -12.63 -4.78
CA ALA A 81 12.08 -11.65 -5.67
C ALA A 81 13.16 -10.77 -6.30
N GLN A 82 13.26 -10.81 -7.64
CA GLN A 82 13.90 -9.74 -8.42
C GLN A 82 13.01 -8.50 -8.35
N GLY A 83 13.10 -7.78 -7.23
CA GLY A 83 12.41 -6.52 -7.04
C GLY A 83 12.80 -5.51 -8.11
N TRP A 84 11.83 -4.73 -8.56
CA TRP A 84 12.09 -3.61 -9.46
C TRP A 84 12.97 -2.58 -8.74
N ARG A 85 14.02 -2.08 -9.41
CA ARG A 85 14.87 -0.99 -8.90
C ARG A 85 14.74 0.26 -9.78
N PRO A 86 14.78 1.47 -9.18
CA PRO A 86 14.77 2.71 -9.93
C PRO A 86 15.93 2.75 -10.91
N SER A 87 15.63 3.03 -12.18
CA SER A 87 16.64 3.17 -13.23
C SER A 87 17.15 4.60 -13.35
N GLY A 88 16.49 5.56 -12.69
CA GLY A 88 16.78 6.99 -12.84
C GLY A 88 16.18 7.59 -14.12
N ILE A 89 15.37 6.82 -14.85
CA ILE A 89 14.70 7.23 -16.07
C ILE A 89 13.20 7.33 -15.76
N PRO A 90 12.63 8.54 -15.57
CA PRO A 90 11.27 8.71 -15.06
C PRO A 90 10.20 7.92 -15.81
N ARG A 91 10.27 7.89 -17.15
CA ARG A 91 9.30 7.13 -17.98
C ARG A 91 9.35 5.62 -17.69
N LYS A 92 10.55 5.06 -17.55
CA LYS A 92 10.75 3.64 -17.25
C LYS A 92 10.32 3.34 -15.81
N ASP A 93 10.59 4.25 -14.90
CA ASP A 93 10.30 4.05 -13.48
C ASP A 93 8.80 4.13 -13.15
N ILE A 94 8.08 5.05 -13.78
CA ILE A 94 6.61 5.12 -13.72
C ILE A 94 5.99 3.81 -14.22
N SER A 95 6.50 3.27 -15.34
CA SER A 95 5.98 2.01 -15.88
C SER A 95 6.23 0.82 -14.95
N GLY A 96 7.37 0.81 -14.24
CA GLY A 96 7.69 -0.21 -13.24
C GLY A 96 6.74 -0.18 -12.05
N HIS A 97 6.42 1.01 -11.54
CA HIS A 97 5.45 1.21 -10.45
C HIS A 97 4.02 0.82 -10.84
N ALA A 98 3.59 1.22 -12.03
CA ALA A 98 2.24 0.94 -12.51
C ALA A 98 2.05 -0.52 -12.96
N ARG A 99 3.14 -1.26 -13.21
CA ARG A 99 3.09 -2.60 -13.82
C ARG A 99 2.22 -3.58 -13.03
N LEU A 100 2.35 -3.62 -11.71
CA LEU A 100 1.59 -4.56 -10.89
C LEU A 100 0.08 -4.28 -10.95
N ALA A 101 -0.32 -3.02 -10.79
CA ALA A 101 -1.72 -2.61 -10.89
C ALA A 101 -2.28 -2.85 -12.30
N LEU A 102 -1.49 -2.58 -13.35
CA LEU A 102 -1.89 -2.84 -14.73
C LEU A 102 -2.07 -4.35 -15.01
N LEU A 103 -1.19 -5.20 -14.49
CA LEU A 103 -1.33 -6.66 -14.62
C LEU A 103 -2.59 -7.17 -13.91
N GLU A 104 -2.93 -6.63 -12.74
CA GLU A 104 -4.17 -6.97 -12.04
C GLU A 104 -5.41 -6.53 -12.82
N HIS A 105 -5.38 -5.32 -13.38
CA HIS A 105 -6.45 -4.85 -14.27
C HIS A 105 -6.63 -5.73 -15.51
N VAL A 106 -5.54 -6.18 -16.13
CA VAL A 106 -5.59 -7.09 -17.28
C VAL A 106 -6.27 -8.40 -16.90
N LYS A 107 -5.85 -9.03 -15.79
CA LYS A 107 -6.48 -10.28 -15.30
C LYS A 107 -7.98 -10.10 -15.06
N ARG A 108 -8.38 -8.99 -14.44
CA ARG A 108 -9.79 -8.68 -14.20
C ARG A 108 -10.58 -8.50 -15.50
N LEU A 109 -10.00 -7.85 -16.50
CA LEU A 109 -10.63 -7.69 -17.80
C LEU A 109 -10.78 -9.02 -18.54
N GLU A 110 -9.80 -9.92 -18.42
CA GLU A 110 -9.88 -11.28 -18.98
C GLU A 110 -11.00 -12.09 -18.32
N GLU A 111 -11.15 -11.99 -17.00
CA GLU A 111 -12.24 -12.64 -16.26
C GLU A 111 -13.62 -12.09 -16.67
N ILE A 112 -13.77 -10.77 -16.77
CA ILE A 112 -15.00 -10.14 -17.28
C ILE A 112 -15.31 -10.61 -18.70
N LYS A 113 -14.30 -10.65 -19.57
CA LYS A 113 -14.46 -11.11 -20.95
C LYS A 113 -14.96 -12.55 -20.99
N LYS A 114 -14.37 -13.43 -20.19
CA LYS A 114 -14.79 -14.84 -20.08
C LYS A 114 -16.26 -14.93 -19.66
N ASN A 115 -16.64 -14.28 -18.57
CA ASN A 115 -18.02 -14.30 -18.07
C ASN A 115 -19.02 -13.82 -19.12
N ARG A 116 -18.68 -12.79 -19.90
CA ARG A 116 -19.53 -12.29 -20.98
C ARG A 116 -19.65 -13.24 -22.17
N LEU A 117 -18.59 -13.98 -22.48
CA LEU A 117 -18.65 -15.02 -23.52
C LEU A 117 -19.55 -16.17 -23.08
N ASP A 118 -19.42 -16.61 -21.82
CA ASP A 118 -20.25 -17.66 -21.25
C ASP A 118 -21.74 -17.25 -21.27
N GLU A 119 -22.08 -16.03 -20.81
CA GLU A 119 -23.44 -15.48 -20.89
C GLU A 119 -23.99 -15.41 -22.34
N LEU A 120 -23.12 -15.10 -23.31
CA LEU A 120 -23.51 -15.00 -24.71
C LEU A 120 -23.82 -16.40 -25.28
N GLU A 121 -23.01 -17.40 -24.94
CA GLU A 121 -23.24 -18.79 -25.34
C GLU A 121 -24.54 -19.34 -24.75
N GLU A 122 -24.80 -19.09 -23.47
CA GLU A 122 -26.07 -19.46 -22.82
C GLU A 122 -27.28 -18.82 -23.52
N LYS A 123 -27.20 -17.53 -23.83
CA LYS A 123 -28.28 -16.81 -24.54
C LYS A 123 -28.47 -17.33 -25.97
N LYS A 124 -27.39 -17.65 -26.69
CA LYS A 124 -27.48 -18.27 -28.01
C LYS A 124 -28.17 -19.63 -27.93
N ALA A 125 -27.78 -20.47 -26.96
CA ALA A 125 -28.42 -21.77 -26.74
C ALA A 125 -29.90 -21.64 -26.38
N TYR A 126 -30.26 -20.65 -25.56
CA TYR A 126 -31.66 -20.34 -25.24
C TYR A 126 -32.47 -19.92 -26.46
N VAL A 127 -31.95 -19.01 -27.29
CA VAL A 127 -32.63 -18.58 -28.52
C VAL A 127 -32.79 -19.72 -29.52
N ASN A 128 -31.79 -20.60 -29.65
CA ASN A 128 -31.91 -21.76 -30.53
C ASN A 128 -33.01 -22.72 -30.07
N ARG A 129 -33.11 -23.00 -28.77
CA ARG A 129 -34.22 -23.79 -28.20
C ARG A 129 -35.58 -23.17 -28.48
N LEU A 130 -35.72 -21.86 -28.32
CA LEU A 130 -36.98 -21.16 -28.64
C LEU A 130 -37.33 -21.29 -30.13
N LYS A 131 -36.33 -21.19 -31.03
CA LYS A 131 -36.56 -21.37 -32.48
C LYS A 131 -37.01 -22.79 -32.81
N GLU A 132 -36.45 -23.80 -32.16
CA GLU A 132 -36.87 -25.20 -32.31
C GLU A 132 -38.32 -25.37 -31.84
N GLN A 133 -38.67 -24.85 -30.66
CA GLN A 133 -40.04 -24.88 -30.14
C GLN A 133 -41.05 -24.17 -31.06
N ILE A 134 -40.69 -23.02 -31.63
CA ILE A 134 -41.56 -22.32 -32.59
C ILE A 134 -41.77 -23.16 -33.84
N LYS A 135 -40.73 -23.78 -34.39
CA LYS A 135 -40.87 -24.68 -35.55
C LYS A 135 -41.78 -25.86 -35.25
N GLU A 136 -41.64 -26.48 -34.06
CA GLU A 136 -42.51 -27.59 -33.64
C GLU A 136 -43.98 -27.15 -33.53
N LEU A 137 -44.26 -25.93 -33.06
CA LEU A 137 -45.61 -25.37 -32.99
C LEU A 137 -46.18 -25.07 -34.37
N ASP A 138 -45.38 -24.49 -35.27
CA ASP A 138 -45.75 -24.14 -36.64
C ASP A 138 -45.96 -25.37 -37.53
N ASP A 139 -45.17 -26.45 -37.33
CA ASP A 139 -45.21 -27.66 -38.14
C ASP A 139 -46.32 -28.66 -37.73
N GLY A 140 -47.02 -28.47 -36.60
CA GLY A 140 -47.83 -29.57 -36.06
C GLY A 140 -48.95 -29.31 -35.05
N SER A 141 -49.59 -28.13 -34.94
CA SER A 141 -50.69 -27.98 -33.96
C SER A 141 -51.87 -27.04 -34.27
N PHE A 142 -52.14 -26.69 -35.53
CA PHE A 142 -53.38 -25.97 -35.90
C PHE A 142 -54.30 -26.66 -36.92
N SER A 143 -54.11 -27.97 -37.17
CA SER A 143 -54.89 -28.70 -38.18
C SER A 143 -55.80 -29.81 -37.66
N ILE A 144 -56.01 -29.95 -36.34
CA ILE A 144 -56.85 -31.05 -35.78
C ILE A 144 -58.06 -30.57 -34.97
N LEU A 145 -58.19 -29.28 -34.63
CA LEU A 145 -59.35 -28.80 -33.86
C LEU A 145 -60.51 -28.20 -34.67
N THR A 146 -60.37 -28.04 -36.00
CA THR A 146 -61.47 -27.57 -36.86
C THR A 146 -62.23 -28.68 -37.60
N ALA A 147 -61.79 -29.94 -37.52
CA ALA A 147 -62.40 -31.04 -38.27
C ALA A 147 -63.63 -31.69 -37.57
N ASN A 148 -63.91 -31.39 -36.30
CA ASN A 148 -64.99 -32.04 -35.54
C ASN A 148 -66.21 -31.14 -35.21
N THR A 149 -66.38 -29.98 -35.88
CA THR A 149 -67.54 -29.09 -35.63
C THR A 149 -68.47 -28.93 -36.83
N VAL A 150 -68.31 -29.73 -37.90
CA VAL A 150 -69.20 -29.69 -39.08
C VAL A 150 -69.71 -31.10 -39.42
N GLN A 151 -70.29 -31.80 -38.43
CA GLN A 151 -71.27 -32.86 -38.67
C GLN A 151 -72.31 -32.83 -37.54
N ASN A 152 -73.26 -31.90 -37.66
CA ASN A 152 -74.63 -32.01 -37.18
C ASN A 152 -75.52 -31.29 -38.20
#